data_AF-A0A7I7STJ2-F1
#
_entry.id   AF-A0A7I7STJ2-F1
#
_cell.length_a   1.000
_cell.length_b   1.000
_cell.length_c   1.000
_cell.angle_alpha   90.00
_cell.angle_beta   90.00
_cell.angle_gamma   90.00
#
_symmetry.space_group_name_H-M   'P 1'
#
loop_
_entity.id
_entity.type
_entity.pdbx_description
1 polymer ?
#
loop_
_entity_poly.entity_id
_entity_poly.type
_entity_poly.pdbx_seq_one_letter_code
_entity_poly.pdbx_strand_id
1 'polypeptide(L)'
;MPSRGIRRKALHLLCRLRNTLRVTSNETERVPVGYIGDVRLDHWPEPERAILHSREGNKVYLRGADPCDEVSERVPVYEGDEVIVMEHIAYISAHTEPEGAAGYMLSQRVVPLREEPGKVFARTLRHGEEDDGRRAHCRPGDEFVLEEMQISVDHVDEWEGKGVDGYVPLTPVLFTWMSFATHHSAEKHRYLLAAARRLDQAQSLFDRIDVLRQSDPEGAPAVRRAVFELVGTTELATVSLGRVVDMCMQARTAIGAAAPVPADIRTRCDGVRAIRNAYEHIEDRALGNVQGSPHPDALTIFNHQRVVADGVIEYGTHQLDLSTDVPSIVNAARQYLKDVAKEV
;
A
#
# COMPACT_ATOMS: atom_id res chain seq x y z
N MET A 1 39.98 -0.09 -45.97
CA MET A 1 41.15 0.73 -46.34
C MET A 1 40.66 2.13 -46.70
N PRO A 2 41.33 3.25 -46.34
CA PRO A 2 42.33 3.53 -45.29
C PRO A 2 41.69 4.37 -44.14
N SER A 3 42.03 4.25 -42.85
CA SER A 3 43.29 4.43 -42.09
C SER A 3 43.70 5.90 -41.82
N ARG A 4 43.76 6.22 -40.52
CA ARG A 4 44.51 7.26 -39.76
C ARG A 4 43.69 7.52 -38.48
N GLY A 5 43.98 7.01 -37.28
CA GLY A 5 45.26 6.76 -36.63
C GLY A 5 45.75 8.05 -35.98
N ILE A 6 45.67 8.17 -34.64
CA ILE A 6 46.61 8.88 -33.75
C ILE A 6 46.22 8.67 -32.26
N ARG A 7 47.01 7.82 -31.60
CA ARG A 7 47.65 7.91 -30.27
C ARG A 7 46.85 8.47 -29.07
N ARG A 8 46.47 7.55 -28.17
CA ARG A 8 46.43 7.79 -26.72
C ARG A 8 47.86 7.91 -26.18
N LYS A 9 48.18 9.02 -25.52
CA LYS A 9 49.31 9.15 -24.59
C LYS A 9 48.78 9.76 -23.29
N ALA A 10 49.09 9.09 -22.19
CA ALA A 10 48.86 9.56 -20.83
C ALA A 10 49.66 10.83 -20.55
N LEU A 11 49.10 11.72 -19.73
CA LEU A 11 49.90 12.67 -18.96
C LEU A 11 49.21 12.90 -17.60
N HIS A 12 49.87 12.45 -16.54
CA HIS A 12 49.70 12.95 -15.19
C HIS A 12 49.90 14.48 -15.21
N LEU A 13 48.98 15.23 -14.60
CA LEU A 13 49.29 16.56 -14.11
C LEU A 13 48.58 16.80 -12.78
N LEU A 14 49.36 16.67 -11.71
CA LEU A 14 49.13 17.34 -10.43
C LEU A 14 48.96 18.84 -10.71
N CYS A 15 47.79 19.39 -10.39
CA CYS A 15 47.65 20.84 -10.24
C CYS A 15 47.44 21.17 -8.77
N ARG A 16 48.56 21.46 -8.10
CA ARG A 16 48.57 22.32 -6.92
C ARG A 16 48.17 23.73 -7.36
N LEU A 17 47.07 24.24 -6.84
CA LEU A 17 46.87 25.68 -6.69
C LEU A 17 46.89 26.00 -5.20
N ARG A 18 48.08 26.45 -4.74
CA ARG A 18 48.24 27.30 -3.58
C ARG A 18 48.10 28.73 -4.08
N ASN A 19 47.17 29.50 -3.49
CA ASN A 19 47.34 30.90 -3.10
C ASN A 19 46.09 31.32 -2.32
N THR A 20 46.19 31.28 -0.98
CA THR A 20 46.31 32.47 -0.11
C THR A 20 45.02 33.28 0.01
N LEU A 21 44.20 32.88 0.97
CA LEU A 21 43.66 33.81 1.96
C LEU A 21 44.00 33.25 3.34
N ARG A 22 45.12 33.72 3.90
CA ARG A 22 45.21 33.90 5.35
C ARG A 22 44.15 34.93 5.69
N VAL A 23 43.00 34.49 6.18
CA VAL A 23 42.25 35.28 7.15
C VAL A 23 42.75 34.80 8.50
N THR A 24 43.64 35.59 9.07
CA THR A 24 43.90 35.59 10.49
C THR A 24 42.68 36.18 11.19
N SER A 25 41.97 35.35 11.94
CA SER A 25 41.36 35.74 13.20
C SER A 25 41.57 34.55 14.11
N ASN A 26 42.54 34.60 15.02
CA ASN A 26 42.20 34.69 16.44
C ASN A 26 40.75 34.27 16.72
N GLU A 27 40.46 32.97 16.67
CA GLU A 27 39.50 32.41 17.61
C GLU A 27 40.16 32.61 18.98
N THR A 28 39.93 33.80 19.52
CA THR A 28 39.88 34.00 20.96
C THR A 28 39.06 32.82 21.46
N GLU A 29 39.61 31.99 22.36
CA GLU A 29 38.86 30.95 23.06
C GLU A 29 37.61 31.61 23.64
N ARG A 30 36.52 31.57 22.88
CA ARG A 30 35.26 32.13 23.32
C ARG A 30 34.81 31.18 24.42
N VAL A 31 34.74 31.69 25.63
CA VAL A 31 34.25 30.91 26.76
C VAL A 31 32.74 30.79 26.58
N PRO A 32 32.17 29.57 26.56
CA PRO A 32 30.73 29.40 26.51
C PRO A 32 30.08 30.08 27.71
N VAL A 33 29.03 30.88 27.47
CA VAL A 33 28.21 31.48 28.54
C VAL A 33 27.16 30.49 29.06
N GLY A 34 26.93 29.41 28.32
CA GLY A 34 26.00 28.36 28.69
C GLY A 34 26.04 27.17 27.73
N TYR A 35 25.25 26.16 28.06
CA TYR A 35 25.09 24.96 27.26
C TYR A 35 23.61 24.60 27.16
N ILE A 36 23.13 24.35 25.94
CA ILE A 36 21.75 23.97 25.68
C ILE A 36 21.68 22.45 25.52
N GLY A 37 20.91 21.82 26.41
CA GLY A 37 20.64 20.37 26.37
C GLY A 37 19.38 20.02 25.59
N ASP A 38 18.35 20.84 25.72
CA ASP A 38 17.02 20.59 25.17
C ASP A 38 16.45 21.86 24.53
N VAL A 39 15.62 21.68 23.50
CA VAL A 39 14.86 22.72 22.81
C VAL A 39 13.38 22.36 22.77
N ARG A 40 12.52 23.37 22.75
CA ARG A 40 11.08 23.19 22.67
C ARG A 40 10.45 24.38 21.96
N LEU A 41 9.57 24.11 21.00
CA LEU A 41 8.62 25.09 20.49
C LEU A 41 7.29 24.99 21.27
N ASP A 42 6.52 26.08 21.34
CA ASP A 42 5.30 26.15 22.15
C ASP A 42 4.27 25.05 21.82
N HIS A 43 4.18 24.68 20.54
CA HIS A 43 3.27 23.65 20.05
C HIS A 43 3.81 22.22 20.20
N TRP A 44 5.04 22.04 20.67
CA TRP A 44 5.59 20.71 20.94
C TRP A 44 5.08 20.20 22.29
N PRO A 45 4.68 18.92 22.36
CA PRO A 45 4.15 18.33 23.59
C PRO A 45 5.22 18.27 24.68
N GLU A 46 6.44 17.91 24.33
CA GLU A 46 7.56 17.73 25.25
C GLU A 46 8.84 18.39 24.69
N PRO A 47 9.79 18.78 25.54
CA PRO A 47 11.12 19.19 25.09
C PRO A 47 11.86 18.05 24.37
N GLU A 48 12.61 18.39 23.34
CA GLU A 48 13.46 17.46 22.61
C GLU A 48 14.95 17.81 22.82
N ARG A 49 15.83 16.80 22.78
CA ARG A 49 17.27 17.02 22.87
C ARG A 49 17.75 17.95 21.77
N ALA A 50 18.56 18.94 22.13
CA ALA A 50 19.09 19.93 21.20
C ALA A 50 20.23 19.37 20.34
N ILE A 51 20.11 19.53 19.03
CA ILE A 51 21.20 19.29 18.06
C ILE A 51 21.58 20.61 17.40
N LEU A 52 22.87 20.91 17.33
CA LEU A 52 23.36 22.05 16.57
C LEU A 52 23.17 21.79 15.08
N HIS A 53 22.39 22.63 14.41
CA HIS A 53 22.22 22.58 12.97
C HIS A 53 23.31 23.41 12.26
N SER A 54 23.38 24.70 12.56
CA SER A 54 24.35 25.61 11.94
C SER A 54 24.57 26.87 12.78
N ARG A 55 25.68 27.57 12.51
CA ARG A 55 25.98 28.91 13.04
C ARG A 55 26.19 29.88 11.89
N GLU A 56 25.43 30.97 11.87
CA GLU A 56 25.49 32.00 10.82
C GLU A 56 25.62 33.38 11.48
N GLY A 57 26.86 33.88 11.55
CA GLY A 57 27.15 35.10 12.30
C GLY A 57 26.91 34.89 13.80
N ASN A 58 25.98 35.65 14.37
CA ASN A 58 25.55 35.49 15.76
C ASN A 58 24.32 34.58 15.92
N LYS A 59 23.73 34.07 14.83
CA LYS A 59 22.57 33.18 14.89
C LYS A 59 23.00 31.73 15.06
N VAL A 60 22.39 31.06 16.03
CA VAL A 60 22.62 29.64 16.36
C VAL A 60 21.34 28.88 16.10
N TYR A 61 21.32 28.14 15.00
CA TYR A 61 20.17 27.31 14.64
C TYR A 61 20.27 25.96 15.33
N LEU A 62 19.27 25.64 16.13
CA LEU A 62 19.13 24.37 16.84
C LEU A 62 17.91 23.62 16.30
N ARG A 63 18.01 22.30 16.24
CA ARG A 63 16.89 21.43 15.91
C ARG A 63 16.65 20.40 17.01
N GLY A 64 15.44 19.86 17.05
CA GLY A 64 15.14 18.68 17.86
C GLY A 64 15.86 17.46 17.30
N ALA A 65 16.35 16.59 18.19
CA ALA A 65 17.03 15.35 17.82
C ALA A 65 16.08 14.38 17.12
N ASP A 66 16.48 13.89 15.96
CA ASP A 66 15.78 12.84 15.23
C ASP A 66 16.08 11.46 15.87
N PRO A 67 15.21 10.45 15.68
CA PRO A 67 15.43 9.09 16.18
C PRO A 67 16.77 8.47 15.77
N CYS A 68 17.32 8.82 14.62
CA CYS A 68 18.63 8.34 14.15
C CYS A 68 19.83 9.09 14.75
N ASP A 69 19.62 10.23 15.41
CA ASP A 69 20.75 11.03 15.91
C ASP A 69 21.41 10.32 17.10
N GLU A 70 22.72 10.12 17.01
CA GLU A 70 23.52 9.66 18.14
C GLU A 70 23.43 10.64 19.32
N VAL A 71 23.61 10.14 20.54
CA VAL A 71 23.68 10.98 21.74
C VAL A 71 24.86 11.93 21.61
N SER A 72 24.59 13.24 21.69
CA SER A 72 25.54 14.32 21.48
C SER A 72 25.73 15.12 22.75
N GLU A 73 26.86 15.79 22.87
CA GLU A 73 27.09 16.76 23.92
C GLU A 73 26.15 17.97 23.79
N ARG A 74 25.96 18.68 24.91
CA ARG A 74 25.14 19.89 24.95
C ARG A 74 25.75 20.98 24.07
N VAL A 75 24.92 21.77 23.41
CA VAL A 75 25.38 22.78 22.46
C VAL A 75 25.89 24.02 23.22
N PRO A 76 27.18 24.39 23.11
CA PRO A 76 27.68 25.60 23.75
C PRO A 76 27.07 26.84 23.09
N VAL A 77 26.75 27.85 23.89
CA VAL A 77 26.34 29.19 23.44
C VAL A 77 27.32 30.24 23.97
N TYR A 78 27.54 31.29 23.19
CA TYR A 78 28.49 32.36 23.48
C TYR A 78 27.78 33.70 23.66
N GLU A 79 28.48 34.67 24.26
CA GLU A 79 27.94 36.01 24.42
C GLU A 79 27.59 36.64 23.05
N GLY A 80 26.37 37.18 22.95
CA GLY A 80 25.83 37.76 21.72
C GLY A 80 25.15 36.76 20.77
N ASP A 81 25.19 35.46 21.06
CA ASP A 81 24.45 34.45 20.29
C ASP A 81 22.93 34.67 20.39
N GLU A 82 22.26 34.64 19.25
CA GLU A 82 20.81 34.57 19.10
C GLU A 82 20.43 33.12 18.79
N VAL A 83 19.75 32.46 19.73
CA VAL A 83 19.35 31.05 19.57
C VAL A 83 18.02 30.97 18.85
N ILE A 84 17.98 30.20 17.77
CA ILE A 84 16.80 30.01 16.93
C ILE A 84 16.52 28.51 16.83
N VAL A 85 15.33 28.10 17.28
CA VAL A 85 14.89 26.71 17.17
C VAL A 85 14.16 26.51 15.84
N MET A 86 14.57 25.49 15.09
CA MET A 86 13.96 25.09 13.82
C MET A 86 12.69 24.27 14.07
N GLU A 87 11.72 24.41 13.18
CA GLU A 87 10.51 23.59 13.16
C GLU A 87 10.76 22.30 12.39
N HIS A 88 10.14 21.19 12.79
CA HIS A 88 10.30 19.91 12.09
C HIS A 88 8.99 19.45 11.44
N ILE A 89 9.12 18.82 10.28
CA ILE A 89 8.03 18.20 9.55
C ILE A 89 8.39 16.72 9.37
N ALA A 90 7.65 15.87 10.08
CA ALA A 90 7.81 14.43 10.01
C ALA A 90 6.76 13.76 9.11
N TYR A 91 5.56 14.33 9.05
CA TYR A 91 4.42 13.79 8.32
C TYR A 91 3.64 14.89 7.62
N ILE A 92 3.01 14.54 6.52
CA ILE A 92 1.98 15.33 5.85
C ILE A 92 0.70 14.49 5.76
N SER A 93 -0.42 15.13 5.46
CA SER A 93 -1.67 14.43 5.20
C SER A 93 -2.25 14.84 3.86
N ALA A 94 -2.63 13.84 3.06
CA ALA A 94 -3.34 14.02 1.81
C ALA A 94 -4.84 13.90 2.06
N HIS A 95 -5.62 14.90 1.67
CA HIS A 95 -7.08 14.82 1.71
C HIS A 95 -7.59 14.17 0.42
N THR A 96 -8.46 13.17 0.53
CA THR A 96 -8.98 12.42 -0.65
C THR A 96 -9.93 13.22 -1.52
N GLU A 97 -10.40 14.38 -1.04
CA GLU A 97 -11.26 15.32 -1.75
C GLU A 97 -10.58 16.70 -1.83
N PRO A 98 -10.84 17.52 -2.86
CA PRO A 98 -10.31 18.88 -2.91
C PRO A 98 -10.81 19.78 -1.77
N GLU A 99 -12.06 19.60 -1.34
CA GLU A 99 -12.72 20.42 -0.32
C GLU A 99 -13.77 19.60 0.47
N GLY A 100 -14.13 20.07 1.66
CA GLY A 100 -15.23 19.54 2.47
C GLY A 100 -14.83 18.49 3.51
N ALA A 101 -15.76 18.14 4.40
CA ALA A 101 -15.52 17.24 5.54
C ALA A 101 -15.66 15.75 5.20
N ALA A 102 -15.92 15.41 3.94
CA ALA A 102 -16.23 14.05 3.49
C ALA A 102 -14.99 13.23 3.10
N GLY A 103 -13.82 13.88 2.97
CA GLY A 103 -12.58 13.20 2.61
C GLY A 103 -11.86 12.62 3.83
N TYR A 104 -11.06 11.59 3.58
CA TYR A 104 -10.16 11.02 4.57
C TYR A 104 -8.79 11.67 4.47
N MET A 105 -8.09 11.75 5.60
CA MET A 105 -6.70 12.20 5.65
C MET A 105 -5.76 11.00 5.66
N LEU A 106 -5.05 10.77 4.55
CA LEU A 106 -3.99 9.76 4.50
C LEU A 106 -2.68 10.39 4.94
N SER A 107 -2.18 9.98 6.12
CA SER A 107 -0.88 10.44 6.62
C SER A 107 0.27 9.77 5.86
N GLN A 108 1.24 10.57 5.42
CA GLN A 108 2.45 10.13 4.74
C GLN A 108 3.67 10.60 5.52
N ARG A 109 4.62 9.68 5.73
CA ARG A 109 5.93 10.01 6.29
C ARG A 109 6.73 10.85 5.28
N VAL A 110 7.34 11.92 5.75
CA VAL A 110 8.15 12.84 4.94
C VAL A 110 9.63 12.65 5.25
N VAL A 111 10.45 12.46 4.23
CA VAL A 111 11.91 12.38 4.39
C VAL A 111 12.59 13.57 3.70
N PRO A 112 13.59 14.19 4.35
CA PRO A 112 14.33 15.31 3.76
C PRO A 112 15.15 14.84 2.56
N LEU A 113 15.26 15.70 1.53
CA LEU A 113 16.10 15.47 0.35
C LEU A 113 17.34 16.34 0.37
N ARG A 114 17.15 17.65 0.51
CA ARG A 114 18.23 18.65 0.51
C ARG A 114 17.73 19.97 1.07
N GLU A 115 18.67 20.83 1.42
CA GLU A 115 18.42 22.20 1.86
C GLU A 115 19.10 23.17 0.89
N GLU A 116 18.39 24.24 0.54
CA GLU A 116 18.91 25.39 -0.22
C GLU A 116 18.61 26.67 0.58
N PRO A 117 19.30 27.79 0.31
CA PRO A 117 19.04 29.04 1.04
C PRO A 117 17.55 29.43 0.99
N GLY A 118 16.89 29.41 2.14
CA GLY A 118 15.47 29.74 2.29
C GLY A 118 14.50 28.62 1.90
N LYS A 119 14.96 27.40 1.60
CA LYS A 119 14.11 26.28 1.16
C LYS A 119 14.57 24.93 1.70
N VAL A 120 13.60 24.12 2.11
CA VAL A 120 13.81 22.73 2.51
C VAL A 120 13.02 21.83 1.57
N PHE A 121 13.73 20.97 0.85
CA PHE A 121 13.12 20.03 -0.09
C PHE A 121 12.95 18.67 0.57
N ALA A 122 11.78 18.08 0.37
CA ALA A 122 11.45 16.76 0.91
C ALA A 122 10.60 15.94 -0.07
N ARG A 123 10.43 14.67 0.25
CA ARG A 123 9.53 13.74 -0.44
C ARG A 123 8.81 12.84 0.53
N THR A 124 7.79 12.12 0.06
CA THR A 124 7.21 11.02 0.84
C THR A 124 8.17 9.83 0.91
N LEU A 125 8.17 9.14 2.06
CA LEU A 125 8.86 7.86 2.24
C LEU A 125 8.26 6.84 1.27
N ARG A 126 9.11 6.11 0.54
CA ARG A 126 8.63 5.10 -0.41
C ARG A 126 8.16 3.86 0.34
N HIS A 127 7.20 3.14 -0.23
CA HIS A 127 6.78 1.85 0.30
C HIS A 127 7.98 0.88 0.32
N GLY A 128 8.19 0.22 1.45
CA GLY A 128 9.33 -0.67 1.68
C GLY A 128 10.69 0.02 1.93
N GLU A 129 10.75 1.35 1.92
CA GLU A 129 11.94 2.09 2.34
C GLU A 129 12.06 2.07 3.87
N GLU A 130 13.26 1.81 4.38
CA GLU A 130 13.53 1.88 5.82
C GLU A 130 13.43 3.33 6.31
N ASP A 131 12.62 3.55 7.35
CA ASP A 131 12.50 4.85 8.01
C ASP A 131 13.48 4.92 9.18
N ASP A 132 14.53 5.71 9.03
CA ASP A 132 15.48 6.00 10.11
C ASP A 132 15.01 7.11 11.05
N GLY A 133 13.85 7.71 10.78
CA GLY A 133 13.25 8.76 11.60
C GLY A 133 13.72 10.18 11.28
N ARG A 134 14.58 10.40 10.28
CA ARG A 134 15.02 11.76 9.91
C ARG A 134 13.86 12.67 9.54
N ARG A 135 13.78 13.85 10.13
CA ARG A 135 12.72 14.84 9.89
C ARG A 135 13.25 15.97 9.01
N ALA A 136 12.35 16.64 8.28
CA ALA A 136 12.72 17.86 7.57
C ALA A 136 12.70 19.02 8.56
N HIS A 137 13.82 19.73 8.73
CA HIS A 137 13.94 20.84 9.68
C HIS A 137 13.96 22.16 8.92
N CYS A 138 13.00 23.03 9.21
CA CYS A 138 12.83 24.33 8.57
C CYS A 138 13.22 25.45 9.52
N ARG A 139 14.03 26.40 9.05
CA ARG A 139 14.29 27.64 9.79
C ARG A 139 13.04 28.52 9.73
N PRO A 140 12.86 29.45 10.69
CA PRO A 140 11.79 30.44 10.59
C PRO A 140 11.88 31.23 9.27
N GLY A 141 10.82 31.13 8.46
CA GLY A 141 10.73 31.77 7.14
C GLY A 141 11.21 30.94 5.96
N ASP A 142 11.75 29.73 6.17
CA ASP A 142 12.06 28.81 5.07
C ASP A 142 10.77 28.31 4.39
N GLU A 143 10.82 28.13 3.08
CA GLU A 143 9.78 27.48 2.29
C GLU A 143 9.99 25.96 2.32
N PHE A 144 8.98 25.21 2.77
CA PHE A 144 8.97 23.75 2.66
C PHE A 144 8.43 23.32 1.29
N VAL A 145 9.23 22.59 0.52
CA VAL A 145 8.90 22.15 -0.83
C VAL A 145 8.82 20.62 -0.87
N LEU A 146 7.63 20.11 -1.15
CA LEU A 146 7.42 18.68 -1.38
C LEU A 146 7.57 18.38 -2.89
N GLU A 147 8.72 17.84 -3.30
CA GLU A 147 9.01 17.59 -4.72
C GLU A 147 8.35 16.32 -5.25
N GLU A 148 8.36 15.26 -4.45
CA GLU A 148 7.79 13.96 -4.82
C GLU A 148 6.74 13.56 -3.78
N MET A 149 5.47 13.66 -4.17
CA MET A 149 4.37 13.06 -3.44
C MET A 149 3.94 11.79 -4.17
N GLN A 150 4.42 10.64 -3.68
CA GLN A 150 4.05 9.34 -4.21
C GLN A 150 3.27 8.56 -3.15
N ILE A 151 1.99 8.31 -3.43
CA ILE A 151 1.16 7.40 -2.65
C ILE A 151 1.08 6.09 -3.45
N SER A 152 1.74 5.04 -2.98
CA SER A 152 1.61 3.73 -3.61
C SER A 152 0.32 3.05 -3.13
N VAL A 153 -0.27 2.21 -3.98
CA VAL A 153 -1.43 1.40 -3.58
C VAL A 153 -1.06 0.42 -2.45
N ASP A 154 0.19 -0.02 -2.38
CA ASP A 154 0.67 -0.89 -1.30
C ASP A 154 0.73 -0.16 0.04
N HIS A 155 1.05 1.14 0.05
CA HIS A 155 0.97 1.96 1.24
C HIS A 155 -0.48 2.13 1.73
N VAL A 156 -1.42 2.37 0.81
CA VAL A 156 -2.86 2.45 1.17
C VAL A 156 -3.34 1.10 1.70
N ASP A 157 -2.90 0.00 1.10
CA ASP A 157 -3.20 -1.37 1.55
C ASP A 157 -2.74 -1.64 2.99
N GLU A 158 -1.49 -1.30 3.31
CA GLU A 158 -0.96 -1.41 4.68
C GLU A 158 -1.71 -0.53 5.67
N TRP A 159 -2.14 0.66 5.25
CA TRP A 159 -2.92 1.56 6.09
C TRP A 159 -4.31 1.00 6.40
N GLU A 160 -5.05 0.54 5.38
CA GLU A 160 -6.35 -0.12 5.53
C GLU A 160 -6.25 -1.41 6.36
N GLY A 161 -5.11 -2.11 6.29
CA GLY A 161 -4.87 -3.32 7.06
C GLY A 161 -4.59 -3.10 8.55
N LYS A 162 -4.42 -1.86 9.03
CA LYS A 162 -4.14 -1.60 10.45
C LYS A 162 -5.33 -1.99 11.32
N GLY A 163 -5.13 -3.00 12.16
CA GLY A 163 -6.17 -3.53 13.05
C GLY A 163 -7.17 -4.45 12.36
N VAL A 164 -6.87 -4.88 11.13
CA VAL A 164 -7.63 -5.91 10.42
C VAL A 164 -6.89 -7.24 10.52
N ASP A 165 -7.54 -8.24 11.10
CA ASP A 165 -7.01 -9.61 11.12
C ASP A 165 -7.39 -10.33 9.82
N GLY A 166 -6.40 -10.87 9.11
CA GLY A 166 -6.63 -11.66 7.89
C GLY A 166 -6.73 -10.82 6.62
N TYR A 167 -7.83 -10.99 5.88
CA TYR A 167 -8.00 -10.35 4.57
C TYR A 167 -8.29 -8.86 4.68
N VAL A 168 -7.47 -8.03 4.02
CA VAL A 168 -7.73 -6.59 3.88
C VAL A 168 -8.61 -6.35 2.64
N PRO A 169 -9.82 -5.78 2.79
CA PRO A 169 -10.71 -5.48 1.68
C PRO A 169 -10.04 -4.62 0.61
N LEU A 170 -10.09 -5.05 -0.64
CA LEU A 170 -9.43 -4.38 -1.75
C LEU A 170 -10.21 -3.17 -2.26
N THR A 171 -11.54 -3.16 -2.14
CA THR A 171 -12.36 -2.03 -2.62
C THR A 171 -11.98 -0.70 -1.98
N PRO A 172 -11.90 -0.56 -0.64
CA PRO A 172 -11.48 0.70 -0.02
C PRO A 172 -10.04 1.07 -0.40
N VAL A 173 -9.13 0.09 -0.49
CA VAL A 173 -7.75 0.31 -0.94
C VAL A 173 -7.70 0.94 -2.32
N LEU A 174 -8.38 0.35 -3.31
CA LEU A 174 -8.40 0.88 -4.68
C LEU A 174 -9.17 2.19 -4.77
N PHE A 175 -10.27 2.34 -4.04
CA PHE A 175 -11.04 3.58 -4.02
C PHE A 175 -10.19 4.75 -3.53
N THR A 176 -9.57 4.61 -2.36
CA THR A 176 -8.71 5.62 -1.76
C THR A 176 -7.51 5.93 -2.64
N TRP A 177 -6.84 4.92 -3.19
CA TRP A 177 -5.69 5.14 -4.06
C TRP A 177 -6.07 5.84 -5.38
N MET A 178 -7.19 5.45 -6.00
CA MET A 178 -7.67 6.06 -7.26
C MET A 178 -8.15 7.51 -7.09
N SER A 179 -8.51 7.95 -5.88
CA SER A 179 -8.75 9.37 -5.60
C SER A 179 -7.50 10.23 -5.80
N PHE A 180 -6.30 9.64 -5.66
CA PHE A 180 -5.04 10.32 -5.91
C PHE A 180 -4.47 10.05 -7.31
N ALA A 181 -4.79 8.89 -7.91
CA ALA A 181 -4.30 8.51 -9.24
C ALA A 181 -5.13 9.17 -10.37
N THR A 182 -4.66 10.31 -10.88
CA THR A 182 -5.39 11.10 -11.90
C THR A 182 -5.26 10.60 -13.34
N HIS A 183 -4.49 9.54 -13.58
CA HIS A 183 -4.11 9.10 -14.93
C HIS A 183 -5.05 8.07 -15.56
N HIS A 184 -5.96 7.45 -14.81
CA HIS A 184 -6.80 6.37 -15.33
C HIS A 184 -8.12 6.87 -15.93
N SER A 185 -8.63 6.11 -16.91
CA SER A 185 -9.96 6.35 -17.45
C SER A 185 -11.06 6.01 -16.44
N ALA A 186 -12.20 6.70 -16.55
CA ALA A 186 -13.37 6.39 -15.72
C ALA A 186 -13.89 4.95 -15.90
N GLU A 187 -13.65 4.34 -17.07
CA GLU A 187 -13.96 2.93 -17.34
C GLU A 187 -13.07 2.00 -16.52
N LYS A 188 -11.76 2.25 -16.50
CA LYS A 188 -10.80 1.49 -15.68
C LYS A 188 -11.14 1.57 -14.19
N HIS A 189 -11.49 2.76 -13.70
CA HIS A 189 -11.98 2.95 -12.32
C HIS A 189 -13.22 2.09 -12.01
N ARG A 190 -14.29 2.22 -12.80
CA ARG A 190 -15.52 1.45 -12.59
C ARG A 190 -15.29 -0.05 -12.64
N TYR A 191 -14.46 -0.51 -13.59
CA TYR A 191 -14.15 -1.92 -13.76
C TYR A 191 -13.40 -2.50 -12.55
N LEU A 192 -12.33 -1.84 -12.11
CA LEU A 192 -11.51 -2.30 -11.00
C LEU A 192 -12.28 -2.26 -9.67
N LEU A 193 -13.05 -1.20 -9.41
CA LEU A 193 -13.91 -1.13 -8.23
C LEU A 193 -15.01 -2.19 -8.23
N ALA A 194 -15.60 -2.49 -9.40
CA ALA A 194 -16.58 -3.56 -9.51
C ALA A 194 -15.97 -4.95 -9.28
N ALA A 195 -14.74 -5.18 -9.77
CA ALA A 195 -14.00 -6.42 -9.53
C ALA A 195 -13.61 -6.58 -8.06
N ALA A 196 -13.03 -5.54 -7.46
CA ALA A 196 -12.62 -5.54 -6.05
C ALA A 196 -13.82 -5.77 -5.12
N ARG A 197 -14.96 -5.13 -5.36
CA ARG A 197 -16.16 -5.33 -4.54
C ARG A 197 -16.69 -6.75 -4.59
N ARG A 198 -16.62 -7.39 -5.77
CA ARG A 198 -17.00 -8.80 -5.91
C ARG A 198 -16.03 -9.73 -5.22
N LEU A 199 -14.73 -9.38 -5.21
CA LEU A 199 -13.70 -10.13 -4.51
C LEU A 199 -13.88 -10.05 -2.99
N ASP A 200 -14.08 -8.84 -2.46
CA ASP A 200 -14.34 -8.61 -1.04
C ASP A 200 -15.61 -9.35 -0.59
N GLN A 201 -16.67 -9.30 -1.41
CA GLN A 201 -17.90 -10.04 -1.13
C GLN A 201 -17.69 -11.55 -1.15
N ALA A 202 -16.93 -12.07 -2.12
CA ALA A 202 -16.61 -13.48 -2.20
C ALA A 202 -15.85 -13.92 -0.94
N GLN A 203 -14.81 -13.18 -0.54
CA GLN A 203 -14.03 -13.47 0.66
C GLN A 203 -14.90 -13.48 1.91
N SER A 204 -15.71 -12.45 2.14
CA SER A 204 -16.60 -12.37 3.30
C SER A 204 -17.57 -13.56 3.38
N LEU A 205 -18.07 -14.04 2.23
CA LEU A 205 -18.92 -15.22 2.18
C LEU A 205 -18.14 -16.51 2.47
N PHE A 206 -16.89 -16.63 2.01
CA PHE A 206 -16.03 -17.78 2.35
C PHE A 206 -15.67 -17.83 3.83
N ASP A 207 -15.36 -16.68 4.45
CA ASP A 207 -15.15 -16.60 5.90
C ASP A 207 -16.41 -17.04 6.66
N ARG A 208 -17.61 -16.65 6.17
CA ARG A 208 -18.88 -17.11 6.74
C ARG A 208 -19.09 -18.61 6.58
N ILE A 209 -18.71 -19.19 5.44
CA ILE A 209 -18.78 -20.64 5.22
C ILE A 209 -17.89 -21.37 6.22
N ASP A 210 -16.67 -20.90 6.45
CA ASP A 210 -15.77 -21.52 7.43
C ASP A 210 -16.34 -21.47 8.85
N VAL A 211 -16.93 -20.35 9.25
CA VAL A 211 -17.65 -20.23 10.54
C VAL A 211 -18.81 -21.22 10.62
N LEU A 212 -19.63 -21.34 9.56
CA LEU A 212 -20.78 -22.25 9.53
C LEU A 212 -20.34 -23.71 9.55
N ARG A 213 -19.25 -24.07 8.89
CA ARG A 213 -18.68 -25.43 8.89
C ARG A 213 -18.18 -25.86 10.27
N GLN A 214 -17.68 -24.90 11.05
CA GLN A 214 -17.19 -25.13 12.42
C GLN A 214 -18.29 -25.01 13.48
N SER A 215 -19.50 -24.61 13.09
CA SER A 215 -20.61 -24.45 14.03
C SER A 215 -21.14 -25.81 14.51
N ASP A 216 -21.45 -25.91 15.80
CA ASP A 216 -22.08 -27.09 16.42
C ASP A 216 -23.50 -26.73 16.94
N PRO A 217 -24.49 -26.58 16.05
CA PRO A 217 -25.83 -26.18 16.44
C PRO A 217 -26.59 -27.29 17.16
N GLU A 218 -27.16 -26.98 18.32
CA GLU A 218 -27.92 -27.95 19.11
C GLU A 218 -29.30 -28.27 18.51
N GLY A 219 -29.52 -29.55 18.22
CA GLY A 219 -30.82 -30.09 17.82
C GLY A 219 -31.14 -30.01 16.32
N ALA A 220 -31.94 -30.97 15.86
CA ALA A 220 -32.18 -31.19 14.42
C ALA A 220 -32.72 -29.97 13.63
N PRO A 221 -33.58 -29.09 14.17
CA PRO A 221 -33.99 -27.88 13.45
C PRO A 221 -32.85 -26.86 13.26
N ALA A 222 -31.98 -26.69 14.26
CA ALA A 222 -30.87 -25.75 14.19
C ALA A 222 -29.79 -26.23 13.21
N VAL A 223 -29.46 -27.54 13.26
CA VAL A 223 -28.58 -28.19 12.27
C VAL A 223 -29.07 -27.96 10.84
N ARG A 224 -30.36 -28.17 10.57
CA ARG A 224 -30.91 -27.97 9.22
C ARG A 224 -30.78 -26.52 8.75
N ARG A 225 -31.05 -25.54 9.62
CA ARG A 225 -30.89 -24.12 9.25
C ARG A 225 -29.43 -23.79 8.93
N ALA A 226 -28.49 -24.24 9.75
CA ALA A 226 -27.07 -24.02 9.53
C ALA A 226 -26.59 -24.63 8.21
N VAL A 227 -27.03 -25.85 7.88
CA VAL A 227 -26.69 -26.52 6.61
C VAL A 227 -27.27 -25.76 5.41
N PHE A 228 -28.54 -25.34 5.44
CA PHE A 228 -29.12 -24.58 4.34
C PHE A 228 -28.49 -23.19 4.18
N GLU A 229 -28.14 -22.53 5.28
CA GLU A 229 -27.40 -21.27 5.25
C GLU A 229 -26.02 -21.47 4.64
N LEU A 230 -25.30 -22.52 5.02
CA LEU A 230 -23.99 -22.87 4.48
C LEU A 230 -24.08 -23.08 2.97
N VAL A 231 -25.02 -23.90 2.50
CA VAL A 231 -25.22 -24.16 1.07
C VAL A 231 -25.53 -22.87 0.31
N GLY A 232 -26.51 -22.08 0.76
CA GLY A 232 -26.85 -20.82 0.09
C GLY A 232 -25.69 -19.81 0.10
N THR A 233 -24.89 -19.78 1.17
CA THR A 233 -23.69 -18.94 1.24
C THR A 233 -22.62 -19.41 0.24
N THR A 234 -22.42 -20.72 0.10
CA THR A 234 -21.50 -21.33 -0.89
C THR A 234 -21.88 -20.97 -2.32
N GLU A 235 -23.17 -21.02 -2.65
CA GLU A 235 -23.68 -20.62 -3.97
C GLU A 235 -23.30 -19.17 -4.30
N LEU A 236 -23.63 -18.24 -3.41
CA LEU A 236 -23.35 -16.81 -3.59
C LEU A 236 -21.85 -16.48 -3.61
N ALA A 237 -21.06 -17.17 -2.77
CA ALA A 237 -19.61 -17.00 -2.72
C ALA A 237 -18.97 -17.40 -4.06
N THR A 238 -19.37 -18.57 -4.56
CA THR A 238 -18.84 -19.12 -5.82
C THR A 238 -19.26 -18.28 -7.02
N VAL A 239 -20.50 -17.76 -7.01
CA VAL A 239 -20.95 -16.81 -8.03
C VAL A 239 -20.11 -15.55 -8.02
N SER A 240 -19.88 -14.96 -6.85
CA SER A 240 -19.07 -13.76 -6.70
C SER A 240 -17.63 -13.99 -7.16
N LEU A 241 -17.00 -15.08 -6.70
CA LEU A 241 -15.65 -15.48 -7.09
C LEU A 241 -15.52 -15.70 -8.60
N GLY A 242 -16.44 -16.47 -9.19
CA GLY A 242 -16.42 -16.76 -10.62
C GLY A 242 -16.61 -15.52 -11.47
N ARG A 243 -17.32 -14.49 -10.96
CA ARG A 243 -17.40 -13.19 -11.63
C ARG A 243 -16.10 -12.40 -11.54
N VAL A 244 -15.35 -12.48 -10.43
CA VAL A 244 -14.01 -11.88 -10.33
C VAL A 244 -13.04 -12.56 -11.30
N VAL A 245 -13.03 -13.89 -11.34
CA VAL A 245 -12.19 -14.67 -12.27
C VAL A 245 -12.46 -14.25 -13.73
N ASP A 246 -13.72 -14.09 -14.12
CA ASP A 246 -14.06 -13.58 -15.45
C ASP A 246 -13.51 -12.18 -15.71
N MET A 247 -13.64 -11.28 -14.72
CA MET A 247 -13.12 -9.92 -14.85
C MET A 247 -11.60 -9.90 -14.94
N CYS A 248 -10.89 -10.74 -14.17
CA CYS A 248 -9.44 -10.87 -14.30
C CYS A 248 -9.06 -11.36 -15.72
N MET A 249 -9.74 -12.38 -16.24
CA MET A 249 -9.48 -12.93 -17.56
C MET A 249 -9.81 -11.96 -18.70
N GLN A 250 -10.77 -11.06 -18.51
CA GLN A 250 -11.23 -10.09 -19.52
C GLN A 250 -10.55 -8.72 -19.41
N ALA A 251 -9.76 -8.47 -18.35
CA ALA A 251 -9.20 -7.15 -18.07
C ALA A 251 -8.41 -6.56 -19.25
N ARG A 252 -7.61 -7.37 -19.96
CA ARG A 252 -6.87 -6.92 -21.16
C ARG A 252 -7.79 -6.37 -22.24
N THR A 253 -8.89 -7.07 -22.54
CA THR A 253 -9.83 -6.66 -23.59
C THR A 253 -10.79 -5.56 -23.13
N ALA A 254 -11.13 -5.54 -21.84
CA ALA A 254 -12.13 -4.63 -21.29
C ALA A 254 -11.56 -3.26 -20.92
N ILE A 255 -10.32 -3.22 -20.41
CA ILE A 255 -9.70 -1.99 -19.88
C ILE A 255 -8.24 -1.82 -20.33
N GLY A 256 -7.78 -2.62 -21.30
CA GLY A 256 -6.42 -2.49 -21.84
C GLY A 256 -5.30 -2.98 -20.92
N ALA A 257 -5.61 -3.76 -19.88
CA ALA A 257 -4.62 -4.22 -18.90
C ALA A 257 -3.44 -4.96 -19.55
N ALA A 258 -2.22 -4.59 -19.17
CA ALA A 258 -0.97 -5.16 -19.67
C ALA A 258 -0.45 -6.33 -18.80
N ALA A 259 -0.76 -6.32 -17.51
CA ALA A 259 -0.34 -7.34 -16.55
C ALA A 259 -0.89 -8.71 -16.97
N PRO A 260 -0.05 -9.76 -16.98
CA PRO A 260 -0.51 -11.10 -17.28
C PRO A 260 -1.38 -11.63 -16.13
N VAL A 261 -2.52 -12.21 -16.47
CA VAL A 261 -3.40 -12.87 -15.49
C VAL A 261 -2.64 -14.01 -14.80
N PRO A 262 -2.55 -14.10 -13.46
CA PRO A 262 -1.79 -15.13 -12.75
C PRO A 262 -2.17 -16.57 -13.11
N ALA A 263 -1.20 -17.48 -13.00
CA ALA A 263 -1.41 -18.90 -13.31
C ALA A 263 -2.52 -19.52 -12.45
N ASP A 264 -2.60 -19.17 -11.17
CA ASP A 264 -3.60 -19.69 -10.23
C ASP A 264 -5.05 -19.40 -10.66
N ILE A 265 -5.27 -18.28 -11.35
CA ILE A 265 -6.55 -17.93 -11.95
C ILE A 265 -6.73 -18.69 -13.27
N ARG A 266 -5.73 -18.63 -14.16
CA ARG A 266 -5.83 -19.21 -15.51
C ARG A 266 -6.11 -20.72 -15.49
N THR A 267 -5.42 -21.47 -14.63
CA THR A 267 -5.54 -22.94 -14.58
C THR A 267 -6.86 -23.41 -13.99
N ARG A 268 -7.48 -22.61 -13.11
CA ARG A 268 -8.73 -22.94 -12.42
C ARG A 268 -9.97 -22.29 -13.04
N CYS A 269 -9.76 -21.38 -13.97
CA CYS A 269 -10.80 -20.57 -14.62
C CYS A 269 -11.96 -21.42 -15.14
N ASP A 270 -11.68 -22.49 -15.88
CA ASP A 270 -12.74 -23.32 -16.48
C ASP A 270 -13.55 -24.07 -15.42
N GLY A 271 -12.90 -24.60 -14.39
CA GLY A 271 -13.58 -25.27 -13.27
C GLY A 271 -14.47 -24.31 -12.47
N VAL A 272 -13.93 -23.13 -12.10
CA VAL A 272 -14.70 -22.09 -11.40
C VAL A 272 -15.88 -21.61 -12.23
N ARG A 273 -15.71 -21.44 -13.55
CA ARG A 273 -16.81 -21.08 -14.46
C ARG A 273 -17.88 -22.14 -14.55
N ALA A 274 -17.49 -23.41 -14.63
CA ALA A 274 -18.44 -24.52 -14.70
C ALA A 274 -19.27 -24.61 -13.42
N ILE A 275 -18.62 -24.56 -12.26
CA ILE A 275 -19.29 -24.60 -10.95
C ILE A 275 -20.19 -23.36 -10.77
N ARG A 276 -19.69 -22.15 -11.07
CA ARG A 276 -20.52 -20.94 -11.06
C ARG A 276 -21.75 -21.13 -11.93
N ASN A 277 -21.58 -21.56 -13.17
CA ASN A 277 -22.69 -21.69 -14.11
C ASN A 277 -23.74 -22.70 -13.62
N ALA A 278 -23.31 -23.77 -12.95
CA ALA A 278 -24.22 -24.71 -12.31
C ALA A 278 -25.06 -24.04 -11.21
N TYR A 279 -24.45 -23.20 -10.36
CA TYR A 279 -25.18 -22.44 -9.34
C TYR A 279 -26.05 -21.31 -9.92
N GLU A 280 -25.61 -20.61 -10.96
CA GLU A 280 -26.41 -19.56 -11.63
C GLU A 280 -27.66 -20.11 -12.32
N HIS A 281 -27.69 -21.42 -12.61
CA HIS A 281 -28.81 -22.12 -13.24
C HIS A 281 -29.28 -23.31 -12.41
N ILE A 282 -29.27 -23.15 -11.08
CA ILE A 282 -29.57 -24.23 -10.14
C ILE A 282 -30.97 -24.82 -10.35
N GLU A 283 -31.92 -24.02 -10.85
CA GLU A 283 -33.27 -24.42 -11.20
C GLU A 283 -33.31 -25.48 -12.32
N ASP A 284 -32.42 -25.34 -13.32
CA ASP A 284 -32.31 -26.28 -14.44
C ASP A 284 -31.54 -27.52 -13.99
N ARG A 285 -30.47 -27.32 -13.19
CA ARG A 285 -29.71 -28.42 -12.58
C ARG A 285 -30.59 -29.29 -11.70
N ALA A 286 -31.52 -28.71 -10.94
CA ALA A 286 -32.45 -29.43 -10.06
C ALA A 286 -33.36 -30.42 -10.83
N LEU A 287 -33.58 -30.19 -12.12
CA LEU A 287 -34.33 -31.07 -13.01
C LEU A 287 -33.45 -32.11 -13.72
N GLY A 288 -32.15 -32.16 -13.42
CA GLY A 288 -31.19 -33.03 -14.10
C GLY A 288 -30.76 -32.51 -15.48
N ASN A 289 -30.93 -31.20 -15.73
CA ASN A 289 -30.70 -30.59 -17.04
C ASN A 289 -29.54 -29.60 -17.06
N VAL A 290 -28.99 -29.43 -18.27
CA VAL A 290 -28.12 -28.32 -18.69
C VAL A 290 -28.68 -27.71 -19.96
N GLN A 291 -29.08 -26.44 -19.88
CA GLN A 291 -29.74 -25.70 -20.96
C GLN A 291 -31.01 -26.43 -21.45
N GLY A 292 -31.81 -26.93 -20.51
CA GLY A 292 -33.06 -27.63 -20.80
C GLY A 292 -32.91 -29.04 -21.37
N SER A 293 -31.69 -29.58 -21.46
CA SER A 293 -31.42 -30.94 -21.92
C SER A 293 -30.85 -31.81 -20.81
N PRO A 294 -31.23 -33.09 -20.68
CA PRO A 294 -30.66 -33.99 -19.69
C PRO A 294 -29.13 -34.06 -19.77
N HIS A 295 -28.46 -33.99 -18.63
CA HIS A 295 -26.99 -34.01 -18.58
C HIS A 295 -26.49 -34.86 -17.40
N PRO A 296 -25.48 -35.74 -17.60
CA PRO A 296 -25.00 -36.65 -16.56
C PRO A 296 -24.48 -35.92 -15.31
N ASP A 297 -23.85 -34.77 -15.50
CA ASP A 297 -23.27 -34.00 -14.39
C ASP A 297 -24.25 -33.06 -13.70
N ALA A 298 -25.48 -32.86 -14.23
CA ALA A 298 -26.38 -31.80 -13.75
C ALA A 298 -26.66 -31.87 -12.25
N LEU A 299 -26.83 -33.08 -11.72
CA LEU A 299 -27.16 -33.30 -10.31
C LEU A 299 -25.93 -33.31 -9.38
N THR A 300 -24.71 -33.34 -9.92
CA THR A 300 -23.48 -33.45 -9.11
C THR A 300 -23.25 -32.20 -8.24
N ILE A 301 -23.75 -31.03 -8.66
CA ILE A 301 -23.67 -29.77 -7.90
C ILE A 301 -24.42 -29.83 -6.56
N PHE A 302 -25.37 -30.75 -6.40
CA PHE A 302 -26.13 -30.97 -5.17
C PHE A 302 -25.42 -31.90 -4.17
N ASN A 303 -24.17 -32.29 -4.42
CA ASN A 303 -23.36 -33.06 -3.48
C ASN A 303 -22.90 -32.21 -2.28
N HIS A 304 -23.85 -31.66 -1.51
CA HIS A 304 -23.61 -30.76 -0.39
C HIS A 304 -22.87 -31.45 0.76
N GLN A 305 -22.91 -32.79 0.85
CA GLN A 305 -22.15 -33.51 1.85
C GLN A 305 -20.65 -33.28 1.71
N ARG A 306 -20.12 -33.19 0.48
CA ARG A 306 -18.71 -32.86 0.25
C ARG A 306 -18.36 -31.43 0.64
N VAL A 307 -19.27 -30.49 0.43
CA VAL A 307 -19.05 -29.09 0.86
C VAL A 307 -19.00 -29.02 2.40
N VAL A 308 -19.95 -29.67 3.07
CA VAL A 308 -20.05 -29.66 4.54
C VAL A 308 -18.87 -30.40 5.17
N ALA A 309 -18.66 -31.67 4.80
CA ALA A 309 -17.66 -32.54 5.42
C ALA A 309 -16.24 -32.21 4.96
N ASP A 310 -16.02 -32.13 3.65
CA ASP A 310 -14.68 -32.05 3.08
C ASP A 310 -14.27 -30.61 2.74
N GLY A 311 -15.22 -29.67 2.64
CA GLY A 311 -14.94 -28.32 2.16
C GLY A 311 -14.61 -28.30 0.68
N VAL A 312 -15.22 -29.18 -0.11
CA VAL A 312 -14.99 -29.27 -1.55
C VAL A 312 -16.31 -29.12 -2.30
N ILE A 313 -16.33 -28.21 -3.27
CA ILE A 313 -17.43 -28.07 -4.23
C ILE A 313 -17.13 -28.94 -5.45
N GLU A 314 -18.10 -29.73 -5.90
CA GLU A 314 -17.98 -30.65 -7.03
C GLU A 314 -19.01 -30.33 -8.11
N TYR A 315 -18.58 -30.36 -9.38
CA TYR A 315 -19.47 -30.38 -10.53
C TYR A 315 -18.84 -31.15 -11.69
N GLY A 316 -19.39 -32.33 -12.00
CA GLY A 316 -18.80 -33.27 -12.96
C GLY A 316 -17.37 -33.63 -12.57
N THR A 317 -16.41 -33.34 -13.46
CA THR A 317 -14.98 -33.55 -13.19
C THR A 317 -14.29 -32.37 -12.51
N HIS A 318 -15.00 -31.26 -12.30
CA HIS A 318 -14.45 -30.06 -11.68
C HIS A 318 -14.60 -30.12 -10.16
N GLN A 319 -13.54 -29.67 -9.48
CA GLN A 319 -13.53 -29.53 -8.03
C GLN A 319 -12.95 -28.17 -7.66
N LEU A 320 -13.45 -27.61 -6.55
CA LEU A 320 -12.93 -26.40 -5.95
C LEU A 320 -12.81 -26.61 -4.44
N ASP A 321 -11.57 -26.68 -3.96
CA ASP A 321 -11.27 -26.84 -2.54
C ASP A 321 -11.29 -25.49 -1.82
N LEU A 322 -12.14 -25.38 -0.78
CA LEU A 322 -12.34 -24.13 -0.04
C LEU A 322 -11.13 -23.75 0.80
N SER A 323 -10.29 -24.70 1.19
CA SER A 323 -9.12 -24.46 2.05
C SER A 323 -7.84 -24.15 1.30
N THR A 324 -7.74 -24.55 0.04
CA THR A 324 -6.51 -24.43 -0.76
C THR A 324 -6.70 -23.64 -2.05
N ASP A 325 -7.69 -23.98 -2.88
CA ASP A 325 -7.90 -23.32 -4.16
C ASP A 325 -8.50 -21.92 -3.99
N VAL A 326 -9.50 -21.78 -3.13
CA VAL A 326 -10.18 -20.49 -2.92
C VAL A 326 -9.20 -19.42 -2.40
N PRO A 327 -8.42 -19.64 -1.32
CA PRO A 327 -7.44 -18.65 -0.86
C PRO A 327 -6.38 -18.33 -1.91
N SER A 328 -5.94 -19.33 -2.69
CA SER A 328 -4.99 -19.13 -3.79
C SER A 328 -5.57 -18.21 -4.87
N ILE A 329 -6.80 -18.45 -5.32
CA ILE A 329 -7.46 -17.63 -6.33
C ILE A 329 -7.72 -16.21 -5.79
N VAL A 330 -8.22 -16.08 -4.55
CA VAL A 330 -8.52 -14.79 -3.94
C VAL A 330 -7.25 -13.94 -3.84
N ASN A 331 -6.15 -14.48 -3.32
CA ASN A 331 -4.89 -13.76 -3.19
C ASN A 331 -4.32 -13.38 -4.56
N ALA A 332 -4.35 -14.31 -5.52
CA ALA A 332 -3.89 -14.04 -6.88
C ALA A 332 -4.72 -12.95 -7.57
N ALA A 333 -6.05 -12.99 -7.44
CA ALA A 333 -6.95 -11.98 -7.98
C ALA A 333 -6.73 -10.62 -7.33
N ARG A 334 -6.55 -10.61 -6.00
CA ARG A 334 -6.28 -9.40 -5.23
C ARG A 334 -5.01 -8.70 -5.71
N GLN A 335 -3.90 -9.45 -5.78
CA GLN A 335 -2.63 -8.90 -6.24
C GLN A 335 -2.70 -8.47 -7.71
N TYR A 336 -3.33 -9.27 -8.56
CA TYR A 336 -3.52 -8.92 -9.97
C TYR A 336 -4.26 -7.60 -10.14
N LEU A 337 -5.35 -7.38 -9.41
CA LEU A 337 -6.12 -6.14 -9.49
C LEU A 337 -5.31 -4.93 -9.00
N LYS A 338 -4.46 -5.08 -7.98
CA LYS A 338 -3.50 -4.04 -7.58
C LYS A 338 -2.48 -3.75 -8.67
N ASP A 339 -1.93 -4.78 -9.30
CA ASP A 339 -0.94 -4.63 -10.36
C ASP A 339 -1.54 -3.93 -11.60
N VAL A 340 -2.77 -4.30 -11.99
CA VAL A 340 -3.50 -3.62 -13.08
C VAL A 340 -3.82 -2.18 -12.71
N ALA A 341 -4.13 -1.88 -11.44
CA ALA A 341 -4.34 -0.51 -10.98
C ALA A 341 -3.07 0.33 -11.14
N LYS A 342 -1.88 -0.22 -10.84
CA LYS A 342 -0.59 0.48 -10.98
C LYS A 342 -0.20 0.83 -12.42
N GLU A 343 -0.83 0.21 -13.43
CA GLU A 343 -0.53 0.49 -14.84
C GLU A 343 -1.02 1.88 -15.26
N VAL A 344 -0.10 2.69 -15.82
CA VAL A 344 -0.36 4.03 -16.37
C VAL A 344 -0.87 3.95 -17.80
#